data_AF-A0A7S0APQ1-F1
#
_entry.id   AF-A0A7S0APQ1-F1
#
_cell.length_a   1.000
_cell.length_b   1.000
_cell.length_c   1.000
_cell.angle_alpha   90.00
_cell.angle_beta   90.00
_cell.angle_gamma   90.00
#
_symmetry.space_group_name_H-M   'P 1'
#
loop_
_entity.id
_entity.type
_entity.pdbx_description
1 polymer ?
#
loop_
_entity_poly.entity_id
_entity_poly.type
_entity_poly.pdbx_seq_one_letter_code
_entity_poly.pdbx_strand_id
1 'polypeptide(L)'
;SVLAITFYGGLFSVLPAYIADLFGQKYSGSIHGKALTAWAASAVCGPMGLAYLRSESYHSAIHDLLGSVQDKAAFESAFGCALHDSERIETLIDAKTVSISRLMDIVPADTVDPTPFLYDSTFYVAAGLMGTAFLSNLAIRPLDVKNVLARLEESEQDVIKKG
;
A
#
# COMPACT_ATOMS: atom_id res chain seq x y z
N SER A 1 6.81 -18.36 -9.76
CA SER A 1 6.59 -18.48 -8.30
C SER A 1 7.80 -19.01 -7.53
N VAL A 2 8.44 -20.11 -7.94
CA VAL A 2 9.60 -20.68 -7.20
C VAL A 2 10.78 -19.71 -7.08
N LEU A 3 11.16 -19.03 -8.17
CA LEU A 3 12.25 -18.04 -8.16
C LEU A 3 12.04 -16.95 -7.11
N ALA A 4 10.86 -16.32 -7.09
CA ALA A 4 10.53 -15.28 -6.12
C ALA A 4 10.67 -15.80 -4.68
N ILE A 5 10.11 -16.97 -4.39
CA ILE A 5 10.18 -17.58 -3.05
C ILE A 5 11.63 -17.84 -2.64
N THR A 6 12.48 -18.34 -3.54
CA THR A 6 13.91 -18.57 -3.28
C THR A 6 14.66 -17.26 -3.03
N PHE A 7 14.43 -16.21 -3.83
CA PHE A 7 15.08 -14.91 -3.64
C PHE A 7 14.69 -14.26 -2.30
N TYR A 8 13.39 -14.20 -1.98
CA TYR A 8 12.93 -13.64 -0.71
C TYR A 8 13.40 -14.50 0.48
N GLY A 9 13.23 -15.83 0.42
CA GLY A 9 13.65 -16.73 1.50
C GLY A 9 15.16 -16.72 1.77
N GLY A 10 15.99 -16.64 0.71
CA GLY A 10 17.44 -16.55 0.83
C GLY A 10 17.92 -15.26 1.49
N LEU A 11 17.33 -14.12 1.12
CA LEU A 11 17.67 -12.82 1.72
C LEU A 11 17.39 -12.79 3.23
N PHE A 12 16.22 -13.28 3.66
CA PHE A 12 15.88 -13.33 5.08
C PHE A 12 16.75 -14.32 5.88
N SER A 13 17.25 -15.39 5.25
CA SER A 13 18.12 -16.36 5.91
C SER A 13 19.52 -15.83 6.22
N VAL A 14 20.07 -14.94 5.38
CA VAL A 14 21.46 -14.46 5.51
C VAL A 14 21.54 -13.16 6.32
N LEU A 15 20.45 -12.40 6.38
CA LEU A 15 20.43 -11.09 7.03
C LEU A 15 20.82 -11.09 8.52
N PRO A 16 20.35 -12.01 9.39
CA PRO A 16 20.74 -12.00 10.80
C PRO A 16 22.23 -12.30 11.00
N ALA A 17 22.78 -13.22 10.20
CA ALA A 17 24.21 -13.53 10.22
C ALA A 17 25.04 -12.32 9.77
N TYR A 18 24.63 -11.66 8.69
CA TYR A 18 25.30 -10.46 8.18
C TYR A 18 25.29 -9.29 9.19
N ILE A 19 24.16 -9.03 9.85
CA ILE A 19 24.07 -8.00 10.90
C ILE A 19 24.97 -8.36 12.08
N ALA A 20 25.04 -9.65 12.45
CA ALA A 20 25.88 -10.08 13.56
C ALA A 20 27.37 -9.98 13.25
N ASP A 21 27.79 -10.19 12.00
CA ASP A 21 29.18 -10.00 11.57
C ASP A 21 29.60 -8.54 11.58
N LEU A 22 28.68 -7.61 11.26
CA LEU A 22 28.96 -6.18 11.27
C LEU A 22 28.95 -5.57 12.68
N PHE A 23 27.93 -5.87 13.48
CA PHE A 23 27.69 -5.19 14.76
C PHE A 23 28.01 -6.03 15.99
N GLY A 24 28.46 -7.27 15.79
CA GLY A 24 28.68 -8.24 16.86
C GLY A 24 27.38 -8.88 17.38
N GLN A 25 27.51 -10.08 17.95
CA GLN A 25 26.38 -10.85 18.49
C GLN A 25 25.63 -10.11 19.61
N LYS A 26 26.33 -9.25 20.37
CA LYS A 26 25.75 -8.46 21.48
C LYS A 26 24.65 -7.50 21.03
N TYR A 27 24.80 -6.88 19.85
CA TYR A 27 23.87 -5.83 19.36
C TYR A 27 22.99 -6.30 18.18
N SER A 28 23.27 -7.46 17.57
CA SER A 28 22.55 -7.97 16.39
C SER A 28 21.04 -8.10 16.61
N GLY A 29 20.62 -8.67 17.74
CA GLY A 29 19.19 -8.91 18.02
C GLY A 29 18.37 -7.63 18.11
N SER A 30 18.91 -6.56 18.72
CA SER A 30 18.20 -5.28 18.86
C SER A 30 18.13 -4.51 17.54
N ILE A 31 19.18 -4.58 16.71
CA ILE A 31 19.20 -3.97 15.37
C ILE A 31 18.21 -4.68 14.45
N HIS A 32 18.25 -6.02 14.41
CA HIS A 32 17.34 -6.80 13.58
C HIS A 32 15.88 -6.65 14.04
N GLY A 33 15.63 -6.63 15.36
CA GLY A 33 14.29 -6.42 15.91
C GLY A 33 13.67 -5.09 15.47
N LYS A 34 14.43 -3.99 15.48
CA LYS A 34 13.97 -2.68 14.97
C LYS A 34 13.62 -2.73 13.49
N ALA A 35 14.42 -3.42 12.67
CA ALA A 35 14.14 -3.60 11.25
C ALA A 35 12.85 -4.40 11.01
N LEU A 36 12.64 -5.49 11.76
CA LEU A 36 11.42 -6.30 11.67
C LEU A 36 10.17 -5.50 12.06
N THR A 37 10.24 -4.67 13.10
CA THR A 37 9.11 -3.80 13.47
C THR A 37 8.75 -2.82 12.35
N ALA A 38 9.75 -2.19 11.72
CA ALA A 38 9.53 -1.29 10.59
C ALA A 38 8.92 -2.02 9.39
N TRP A 39 9.41 -3.22 9.05
CA TRP A 39 8.84 -4.03 7.97
C TRP A 39 7.43 -4.52 8.26
N ALA A 40 7.15 -4.95 9.49
CA ALA A 40 5.81 -5.36 9.89
C ALA A 40 4.81 -4.20 9.75
N ALA A 41 5.19 -2.98 10.17
CA ALA A 41 4.36 -1.80 9.97
C ALA A 41 4.09 -1.56 8.47
N SER A 42 5.11 -1.63 7.62
CA SER A 42 4.93 -1.50 6.17
C SER A 42 4.02 -2.58 5.57
N ALA A 43 4.10 -3.82 6.07
CA ALA A 43 3.29 -4.95 5.59
C ALA A 43 1.81 -4.77 5.91
N VAL A 44 1.47 -4.04 6.98
CA VAL A 44 0.08 -3.68 7.30
C VAL A 44 -0.37 -2.42 6.54
N CYS A 45 0.47 -1.39 6.51
CA CYS A 45 0.14 -0.12 5.85
C CYS A 45 -0.05 -0.26 4.34
N GLY A 46 0.73 -1.13 3.67
CA GLY A 46 0.65 -1.33 2.22
C GLY A 46 -0.74 -1.78 1.74
N PRO A 47 -1.27 -2.93 2.21
CA PRO A 47 -2.60 -3.42 1.85
C PRO A 47 -3.72 -2.45 2.24
N MET A 48 -3.61 -1.77 3.38
CA MET A 48 -4.61 -0.77 3.80
C MET A 48 -4.65 0.42 2.84
N GLY A 49 -3.49 0.97 2.47
CA GLY A 49 -3.41 2.07 1.49
C GLY A 49 -3.93 1.65 0.11
N LEU A 50 -3.57 0.45 -0.34
CA LEU A 50 -4.07 -0.12 -1.60
C LEU A 50 -5.60 -0.24 -1.60
N ALA A 51 -6.17 -0.80 -0.54
CA ALA A 51 -7.62 -0.99 -0.43
C ALA A 51 -8.35 0.35 -0.46
N TYR A 52 -7.83 1.36 0.25
CA TYR A 52 -8.37 2.71 0.27
C TYR A 52 -8.31 3.40 -1.09
N LEU A 53 -7.16 3.41 -1.76
CA LEU A 53 -7.02 4.05 -3.08
C LEU A 53 -7.89 3.37 -4.13
N ARG A 54 -7.99 2.03 -4.08
CA ARG A 54 -8.86 1.26 -4.95
C ARG A 54 -10.34 1.58 -4.69
N SER A 55 -10.77 1.67 -3.44
CA SER A 55 -12.17 1.97 -3.13
C SER A 55 -12.57 3.36 -3.61
N GLU A 56 -11.72 4.37 -3.40
CA GLU A 56 -11.94 5.72 -3.92
C GLU A 56 -12.03 5.74 -5.44
N SER A 57 -11.11 5.03 -6.13
CA SER A 57 -11.13 4.95 -7.59
C SER A 57 -12.36 4.23 -8.12
N TYR A 58 -12.82 3.20 -7.41
CA TYR A 58 -14.05 2.47 -7.74
C TYR A 58 -15.30 3.35 -7.57
N HIS A 59 -15.37 4.13 -6.48
CA HIS A 59 -16.48 5.05 -6.23
C HIS A 59 -16.52 6.14 -7.30
N SER A 60 -15.38 6.76 -7.60
CA SER A 60 -15.26 7.76 -8.67
C SER A 60 -15.70 7.20 -10.02
N ALA A 61 -15.26 5.98 -10.37
CA ALA A 61 -15.65 5.35 -11.63
C ALA A 61 -17.16 5.09 -11.73
N ILE A 62 -17.82 4.71 -10.63
CA ILE A 62 -19.27 4.55 -10.60
C ILE A 62 -19.97 5.90 -10.81
N HIS A 63 -19.51 6.96 -10.14
CA HIS A 63 -20.07 8.30 -10.29
C HIS A 63 -19.93 8.83 -11.72
N ASP A 64 -18.79 8.61 -12.35
CA ASP A 64 -18.57 8.98 -13.75
C ASP A 64 -19.51 8.20 -14.69
N LEU A 65 -19.69 6.90 -14.45
CA LEU A 65 -20.63 6.08 -15.21
C LEU A 65 -22.08 6.52 -15.02
N LEU A 66 -22.49 6.85 -13.79
CA LEU A 66 -23.82 7.39 -13.50
C LEU A 66 -24.09 8.69 -14.26
N GLY A 67 -23.09 9.56 -14.39
CA GLY A 67 -23.18 10.77 -15.22
C GLY A 67 -23.33 10.50 -16.72
N SER A 68 -22.85 9.35 -17.20
CA SER A 68 -22.95 8.93 -18.61
C SER A 68 -24.27 8.22 -18.97
N VAL A 69 -25.12 7.91 -17.99
CA VAL A 69 -26.41 7.24 -18.22
C VAL A 69 -27.38 8.19 -18.95
N GLN A 70 -27.71 7.85 -20.20
CA GLN A 70 -28.67 8.62 -21.01
C GLN A 70 -30.11 8.16 -20.80
N ASP A 71 -30.34 6.84 -20.62
CA ASP A 71 -31.68 6.26 -20.44
C ASP A 71 -32.07 6.16 -18.96
N LYS A 72 -32.81 7.16 -18.50
CA LYS A 72 -33.30 7.24 -17.11
C LYS A 72 -34.34 6.15 -16.78
N ALA A 73 -35.14 5.74 -17.77
CA ALA A 73 -36.19 4.74 -17.55
C ALA A 73 -35.59 3.33 -17.40
N ALA A 74 -34.57 3.01 -18.21
CA ALA A 74 -33.83 1.75 -18.07
C ALA A 74 -33.10 1.66 -16.72
N PHE A 75 -32.51 2.76 -16.25
CA PHE A 75 -31.87 2.82 -14.93
C PHE A 75 -32.87 2.57 -13.79
N GLU A 76 -34.00 3.28 -13.80
CA GLU A 76 -35.05 3.11 -12.79
C GLU A 76 -35.61 1.69 -12.79
N SER A 77 -35.79 1.07 -13.96
CA SER A 77 -36.23 -0.32 -14.08
C SER A 77 -35.18 -1.32 -13.57
N ALA A 78 -33.89 -1.03 -13.71
CA ALA A 78 -32.81 -1.95 -13.37
C ALA A 78 -32.44 -1.91 -11.88
N PHE A 79 -32.51 -0.73 -11.25
CA PHE A 79 -32.06 -0.51 -9.87
C PHE A 79 -33.18 -0.11 -8.90
N GLY A 80 -34.39 0.18 -9.39
CA GLY A 80 -35.54 0.53 -8.55
C GLY A 80 -35.35 1.83 -7.77
N CYS A 81 -34.50 2.73 -8.25
CA CYS A 81 -34.29 4.07 -7.70
C CYS A 81 -34.16 5.08 -8.84
N ALA A 82 -34.59 6.32 -8.58
CA ALA A 82 -34.49 7.39 -9.55
C ALA A 82 -33.09 8.01 -9.52
N LEU A 83 -32.58 8.42 -10.68
CA LEU A 83 -31.24 9.02 -10.85
C LEU A 83 -31.01 10.30 -10.01
N HIS A 84 -32.08 10.95 -9.56
CA HIS A 84 -32.02 12.15 -8.72
C HIS A 84 -31.91 11.86 -7.22
N ASP A 85 -32.14 10.60 -6.79
CA ASP A 85 -32.09 10.20 -5.40
C ASP A 85 -30.68 9.72 -5.03
N SER A 86 -29.79 10.68 -4.79
CA SER A 86 -28.37 10.40 -4.51
C SER A 86 -28.16 9.59 -3.24
N GLU A 87 -29.00 9.79 -2.20
CA GLU A 87 -28.87 9.04 -0.94
C GLU A 87 -29.12 7.55 -1.17
N ARG A 88 -30.17 7.21 -1.91
CA ARG A 88 -30.49 5.81 -2.20
C ARG A 88 -29.47 5.17 -3.12
N ILE A 89 -28.94 5.90 -4.10
CA ILE A 89 -27.87 5.42 -4.97
C ILE A 89 -26.62 5.04 -4.14
N GLU A 90 -26.19 5.91 -3.23
CA GLU A 90 -25.04 5.63 -2.36
C GLU A 90 -25.25 4.34 -1.54
N THR A 91 -26.43 4.14 -0.96
CA THR A 91 -26.74 2.89 -0.23
C THR A 91 -26.70 1.65 -1.13
N LEU A 92 -27.07 1.78 -2.41
CA LEU A 92 -27.03 0.69 -3.37
C LEU A 92 -25.62 0.42 -3.89
N ILE A 93 -24.74 1.43 -3.93
CA ILE A 93 -23.31 1.28 -4.21
C ILE A 93 -22.64 0.51 -3.06
N ASP A 94 -22.92 0.91 -1.82
CA ASP A 94 -22.42 0.22 -0.62
C ASP A 94 -22.92 -1.23 -0.54
N ALA A 95 -24.17 -1.48 -0.93
CA ALA A 95 -24.75 -2.81 -1.04
C ALA A 95 -24.23 -3.62 -2.26
N LYS A 96 -23.39 -3.03 -3.11
CA LYS A 96 -22.86 -3.60 -4.37
C LYS A 96 -23.94 -3.97 -5.40
N THR A 97 -25.14 -3.43 -5.25
CA THR A 97 -26.25 -3.59 -6.19
C THR A 97 -26.00 -2.73 -7.44
N VAL A 98 -25.55 -1.49 -7.23
CA VAL A 98 -25.04 -0.61 -8.29
C VAL A 98 -23.54 -0.86 -8.38
N SER A 99 -23.14 -1.60 -9.40
CA SER A 99 -21.73 -1.94 -9.67
C SER A 99 -21.35 -1.55 -11.09
N ILE A 100 -20.05 -1.41 -11.36
CA ILE A 100 -19.53 -1.07 -12.69
C ILE A 100 -20.13 -2.02 -13.75
N SER A 101 -20.09 -3.32 -13.53
CA SER A 101 -20.63 -4.30 -14.47
C SER A 101 -22.12 -4.13 -14.74
N ARG A 102 -22.92 -3.81 -13.71
CA ARG A 102 -24.37 -3.60 -13.86
C ARG A 102 -24.70 -2.29 -14.54
N LEU A 103 -23.88 -1.26 -14.34
CA LEU A 103 -24.01 0.02 -15.05
C LEU A 103 -23.61 -0.13 -16.52
N MET A 104 -22.59 -0.94 -16.82
CA MET A 104 -22.15 -1.23 -18.19
C MET A 104 -23.26 -1.86 -19.06
N ASP A 105 -24.25 -2.53 -18.46
CA ASP A 105 -25.42 -3.07 -19.19
C ASP A 105 -26.40 -1.98 -19.69
N ILE A 106 -26.34 -0.76 -19.12
CA ILE A 106 -27.36 0.29 -19.28
C ILE A 106 -26.77 1.55 -19.92
N VAL A 107 -25.47 1.80 -19.73
CA VAL A 107 -24.74 2.90 -20.38
C VAL A 107 -24.65 2.67 -21.90
N PRO A 108 -24.54 3.74 -22.71
CA PRO A 108 -24.44 3.60 -24.17
C PRO A 108 -23.19 2.81 -24.58
N ALA A 109 -23.27 2.12 -25.72
CA ALA A 109 -22.22 1.22 -26.22
C ALA A 109 -20.87 1.89 -26.54
N ASP A 110 -20.81 3.23 -26.57
CA ASP A 110 -19.59 4.02 -26.79
C ASP A 110 -18.82 4.31 -25.46
N THR A 111 -19.36 3.88 -24.32
CA THR A 111 -18.75 4.12 -23.00
C THR A 111 -17.59 3.15 -22.77
N VAL A 112 -16.43 3.69 -22.40
CA VAL A 112 -15.23 2.90 -22.08
C VAL A 112 -15.37 2.29 -20.68
N ASP A 113 -15.10 0.99 -20.55
CA ASP A 113 -15.09 0.30 -19.27
C ASP A 113 -13.95 0.82 -18.36
N PRO A 114 -14.25 1.36 -17.16
CA PRO A 114 -13.23 1.85 -16.23
C PRO A 114 -12.52 0.75 -15.44
N THR A 115 -12.99 -0.51 -15.51
CA THR A 115 -12.45 -1.65 -14.73
C THR A 115 -10.94 -1.83 -14.84
N PRO A 116 -10.30 -1.72 -16.03
CA PRO A 116 -8.85 -1.83 -16.16
C PRO A 116 -8.07 -0.72 -15.46
N PHE A 117 -8.67 0.45 -15.29
CA PHE A 117 -8.03 1.68 -14.79
C PHE A 117 -8.20 1.89 -13.28
N LEU A 118 -8.93 1.00 -12.59
CA LEU A 118 -9.18 1.09 -11.15
C LEU A 118 -7.92 1.07 -10.28
N TYR A 119 -6.79 0.64 -10.83
CA TYR A 119 -5.50 0.58 -10.14
C TYR A 119 -4.54 1.70 -10.56
N ASP A 120 -4.89 2.56 -11.51
CA ASP A 120 -3.98 3.58 -12.02
C ASP A 120 -3.53 4.54 -10.92
N SER A 121 -4.49 5.03 -10.11
CA SER A 121 -4.21 5.88 -8.95
C SER A 121 -3.24 5.22 -7.97
N THR A 122 -3.43 3.93 -7.71
CA THR A 122 -2.55 3.13 -6.86
C THR A 122 -1.15 3.07 -7.46
N PHE A 123 -1.02 2.81 -8.76
CA PHE A 123 0.27 2.73 -9.42
C PHE A 123 1.00 4.07 -9.44
N TYR A 124 0.29 5.18 -9.64
CA TYR A 124 0.88 6.52 -9.54
C TYR A 124 1.39 6.83 -8.12
N VAL A 125 0.60 6.50 -7.10
CA VAL A 125 1.01 6.67 -5.69
C VAL A 125 2.20 5.77 -5.38
N ALA A 126 2.19 4.52 -5.82
CA ALA A 126 3.30 3.57 -5.62
C ALA A 126 4.57 4.05 -6.32
N ALA A 127 4.47 4.58 -7.54
CA ALA A 127 5.60 5.18 -8.26
C ALA A 127 6.16 6.39 -7.50
N GLY A 128 5.31 7.24 -6.95
CA GLY A 128 5.72 8.35 -6.09
C GLY A 128 6.46 7.89 -4.84
N LEU A 129 5.92 6.89 -4.13
CA LEU A 129 6.54 6.28 -2.94
C LEU A 129 7.89 5.62 -3.27
N MET A 130 8.00 4.98 -4.43
CA MET A 130 9.26 4.39 -4.87
C MET A 130 10.30 5.48 -5.21
N GLY A 131 9.86 6.59 -5.80
CA GLY A 131 10.70 7.77 -6.03
C GLY A 131 11.24 8.36 -4.72
N THR A 132 10.39 8.53 -3.71
CA THR A 132 10.84 9.03 -2.39
C THR A 132 11.75 8.04 -1.68
N ALA A 133 11.48 6.74 -1.77
CA ALA A 133 12.35 5.69 -1.24
C ALA A 133 13.72 5.69 -1.94
N PHE A 134 13.75 5.87 -3.25
CA PHE A 134 14.99 5.96 -4.03
C PHE A 134 15.81 7.19 -3.62
N LEU A 135 15.18 8.36 -3.51
CA LEU A 135 15.86 9.57 -3.02
C LEU A 135 16.37 9.40 -1.59
N SER A 136 15.58 8.76 -0.73
CA SER A 136 16.01 8.44 0.65
C SER A 136 17.21 7.52 0.64
N ASN A 137 17.24 6.52 -0.25
CA ASN A 137 18.37 5.60 -0.41
C ASN A 137 19.63 6.32 -0.92
N LEU A 138 19.50 7.28 -1.85
CA LEU A 138 20.62 8.11 -2.31
C LEU A 138 21.20 9.00 -1.20
N ALA A 139 20.38 9.40 -0.23
CA ALA A 139 20.83 10.20 0.90
C ALA A 139 21.58 9.40 1.98
N ILE A 140 21.54 8.06 1.94
CA ILE A 140 22.23 7.20 2.91
C ILE A 140 23.74 7.31 2.70
N ARG A 141 24.45 7.73 3.76
CA ARG A 141 25.91 7.80 3.80
C ARG A 141 26.51 6.49 4.32
N PRO A 142 27.75 6.15 3.94
CA PRO A 142 28.43 4.98 4.50
C PRO A 142 28.53 5.09 6.02
N LEU A 143 28.17 4.01 6.71
CA LEU A 143 28.17 3.95 8.17
C LEU A 143 29.55 3.52 8.68
N ASP A 144 30.17 4.34 9.52
CA ASP A 144 31.40 3.97 10.21
C ASP A 144 31.08 3.11 11.44
N VAL A 145 31.06 1.80 11.21
CA VAL A 145 30.69 0.80 12.20
C VAL A 145 31.59 0.86 13.44
N LYS A 146 32.89 1.12 13.29
CA LYS A 146 33.83 1.13 14.42
C LYS A 146 33.51 2.27 15.39
N ASN A 147 33.27 3.46 14.83
CA ASN A 147 32.91 4.63 15.63
C ASN A 147 31.51 4.51 16.26
N VAL A 148 30.57 3.83 15.59
CA VAL A 148 29.26 3.52 16.17
C VAL A 148 29.38 2.57 17.35
N LEU A 149 30.13 1.47 17.19
CA LEU A 149 30.35 0.50 18.27
C LEU A 149 31.05 1.14 19.47
N ALA A 150 32.09 1.94 19.26
CA ALA A 150 32.78 2.66 20.34
C ALA A 150 31.83 3.56 21.16
N ARG A 151 30.92 4.28 20.49
CA ARG A 151 29.91 5.11 21.18
C ARG A 151 28.89 4.28 21.96
N LEU A 152 28.51 3.12 21.44
CA LEU A 152 27.60 2.22 22.15
C LEU A 152 28.24 1.69 23.43
N GLU A 153 29.53 1.32 23.37
CA GLU A 153 30.30 0.86 24.53
C GLU A 153 30.51 1.97 25.57
N GLU A 154 30.84 3.20 25.14
CA GLU A 154 30.96 4.37 26.04
C GLU A 154 29.63 4.68 26.73
N SER A 155 28.51 4.67 25.98
CA SER A 155 27.18 4.93 26.55
C SER A 155 26.75 3.89 27.60
N GLU A 156 27.16 2.64 27.42
CA GLU A 156 26.87 1.56 28.37
C GLU A 156 27.68 1.73 29.66
N GLN A 157 28.97 2.10 29.54
CA GLN A 157 29.81 2.40 30.71
C GLN A 157 29.29 3.59 31.51
N ASP A 158 28.74 4.60 30.85
CA ASP A 158 28.15 5.77 31.51
C ASP A 158 26.84 5.45 32.24
N VAL A 159 26.01 4.55 31.68
CA VAL A 159 24.79 4.05 32.37
C VAL A 159 25.17 3.24 33.60
N ILE A 160 26.17 2.36 33.50
CA ILE A 160 26.65 1.54 34.62
C ILE A 160 27.29 2.39 35.72
N LYS A 161 27.96 3.50 35.38
CA LYS A 161 28.56 4.42 36.37
C LYS A 161 27.55 5.35 37.04
N LYS A 162 26.37 5.57 36.45
CA LYS A 162 25.32 6.48 36.97
C LYS A 162 24.18 5.77 37.69
N GLY A 163 24.03 4.45 37.51
CA GLY A 163 23.10 3.59 38.27
C GLY A 163 23.74 3.04 39.53
#